data_AF-A0A9N6YWB4-F1
#
_entry.id   AF-A0A9N6YWB4-F1
#
_cell.length_a   1.000
_cell.length_b   1.000
_cell.length_c   1.000
_cell.angle_alpha   90.00
_cell.angle_beta   90.00
_cell.angle_gamma   90.00
#
_symmetry.space_group_name_H-M   'P 1'
#
loop_
_entity.id
_entity.type
_entity.pdbx_description
1 polymer ?
#
loop_
_entity_poly.entity_id
_entity_poly.type
_entity_poly.pdbx_seq_one_letter_code
_entity_poly.pdbx_strand_id
1 'polypeptide(L)'
;MTTEHAKLLSEIGTELSESGDAIDSLSRGAAEANASSSDTASLAETARGSARDATDDVDEAQVAAAAAEKKLEALRETVTEIDDIVEMLNEIADQTNMLALNASIEAARVGEAGSGFAVVADEVKDLAEQAQERATEIEATVEEVRSTADETIDQIETVDTRTDTAAASITDAVDDLDGIAESAVQTSENIDDVAETTQSYADDLDGIARDVIDAISQANEIDERTDG
;
A
#
# COMPACT_ATOMS: atom_id res chain seq x y z
N MET A 1 50.78 -52.94 27.03
CA MET A 1 50.86 -51.48 26.78
C MET A 1 50.50 -51.15 25.33
N THR A 2 50.89 -51.97 24.36
CA THR A 2 50.60 -51.78 22.92
C THR A 2 49.10 -51.82 22.58
N THR A 3 48.30 -52.70 23.20
CA THR A 3 46.85 -52.76 22.99
C THR A 3 46.09 -51.52 23.49
N GLU A 4 46.60 -50.84 24.52
CA GLU A 4 45.96 -49.64 25.10
C GLU A 4 46.23 -48.41 24.24
N HIS A 5 47.47 -48.26 23.72
CA HIS A 5 47.83 -47.22 22.77
C HIS A 5 47.11 -47.38 21.43
N ALA A 6 47.00 -48.60 20.89
CA ALA A 6 46.26 -48.86 19.66
C ALA A 6 44.78 -48.52 19.80
N LYS A 7 44.18 -48.79 20.97
CA LYS A 7 42.79 -48.40 21.27
C LYS A 7 42.62 -46.89 21.30
N LEU A 8 43.53 -46.17 21.99
CA LEU A 8 43.49 -44.71 22.09
C LEU A 8 43.63 -44.04 20.72
N LEU A 9 44.52 -44.54 19.86
CA LEU A 9 44.73 -44.02 18.50
C LEU A 9 43.53 -44.27 17.59
N SER A 10 42.85 -45.41 17.74
CA SER A 10 41.59 -45.68 17.03
C SER A 10 40.45 -44.76 17.47
N GLU A 11 40.41 -44.41 18.76
CA GLU A 11 39.41 -43.49 19.33
C GLU A 11 39.64 -42.07 18.81
N ILE A 12 40.89 -41.59 18.81
CA ILE A 12 41.29 -40.31 18.21
C ILE A 12 40.97 -40.27 16.72
N GLY A 13 41.25 -41.34 15.96
CA GLY A 13 40.92 -41.40 14.53
C GLY A 13 39.41 -41.30 14.25
N THR A 14 38.58 -41.83 15.14
CA THR A 14 37.12 -41.71 15.04
C THR A 14 36.68 -40.28 15.33
N GLU A 15 37.21 -39.67 16.40
CA GLU A 15 36.91 -38.30 16.81
C GLU A 15 37.38 -37.26 15.76
N LEU A 16 38.49 -37.54 15.08
CA LEU A 16 38.97 -36.75 13.92
C LEU A 16 38.01 -36.85 12.73
N SER A 17 37.50 -38.05 12.42
CA SER A 17 36.52 -38.23 11.35
C SER A 17 35.22 -37.48 11.66
N GLU A 18 34.71 -37.59 12.89
CA GLU A 18 33.52 -36.87 13.35
C GLU A 18 33.71 -35.35 13.29
N SER A 19 34.91 -34.86 13.66
CA SER A 19 35.26 -33.44 13.56
C SER A 19 35.32 -32.97 12.10
N GLY A 20 35.83 -33.79 11.18
CA GLY A 20 35.87 -33.50 9.75
C GLY A 20 34.47 -33.37 9.15
N ASP A 21 33.56 -34.28 9.52
CA ASP A 21 32.15 -34.22 9.11
C ASP A 21 31.46 -32.95 9.68
N ALA A 22 31.78 -32.57 10.92
CA ALA A 22 31.26 -31.35 11.53
C ALA A 22 31.74 -30.08 10.82
N ILE A 23 33.01 -30.04 10.41
CA ILE A 23 33.59 -28.92 9.64
C ILE A 23 32.94 -28.81 8.25
N ASP A 24 32.79 -29.91 7.52
CA ASP A 24 32.11 -29.91 6.21
C ASP A 24 30.65 -29.42 6.33
N SER A 25 29.96 -29.83 7.41
CA SER A 25 28.62 -29.33 7.73
C SER A 25 28.60 -27.82 8.03
N LEU A 26 29.55 -27.32 8.82
CA LEU A 26 29.69 -25.89 9.13
C LEU A 26 29.98 -25.06 7.87
N SER A 27 30.89 -25.51 7.00
CA SER A 27 31.20 -24.83 5.74
C SER A 27 29.97 -24.72 4.83
N ARG A 28 29.18 -25.80 4.72
CA ARG A 28 27.91 -25.77 3.97
C ARG A 28 26.90 -24.82 4.61
N GLY A 29 26.74 -24.88 5.93
CA GLY A 29 25.83 -24.00 6.67
C GLY A 29 26.21 -22.52 6.52
N ALA A 30 27.50 -22.19 6.54
CA ALA A 30 27.99 -20.85 6.28
C ALA A 30 27.66 -20.39 4.85
N ALA A 31 27.95 -21.23 3.84
CA ALA A 31 27.64 -20.89 2.45
C ALA A 31 26.13 -20.67 2.21
N GLU A 32 25.27 -21.51 2.79
CA GLU A 32 23.82 -21.37 2.72
C GLU A 32 23.33 -20.11 3.42
N ALA A 33 23.86 -19.82 4.61
CA ALA A 33 23.51 -18.62 5.36
C ALA A 33 23.92 -17.35 4.60
N ASN A 34 25.10 -17.34 3.96
CA ASN A 34 25.57 -16.17 3.21
C ASN A 34 24.67 -15.91 1.97
N ALA A 35 24.31 -16.98 1.26
CA ALA A 35 23.34 -16.88 0.16
C ALA A 35 21.99 -16.31 0.64
N SER A 36 21.48 -16.81 1.77
CA SER A 36 20.24 -16.31 2.39
C SER A 36 20.33 -14.83 2.80
N SER A 37 21.46 -14.38 3.32
CA SER A 37 21.71 -12.97 3.64
C SER A 37 21.74 -12.09 2.39
N SER A 38 22.42 -12.53 1.33
CA SER A 38 22.42 -11.82 0.04
C SER A 38 21.01 -11.71 -0.56
N ASP A 39 20.23 -12.79 -0.51
CA ASP A 39 18.85 -12.80 -0.98
C ASP A 39 17.97 -11.84 -0.15
N THR A 40 18.14 -11.82 1.17
CA THR A 40 17.42 -10.90 2.07
C THR A 40 17.72 -9.44 1.74
N ALA A 41 18.99 -9.09 1.51
CA ALA A 41 19.39 -7.74 1.12
C ALA A 41 18.76 -7.32 -0.23
N SER A 42 18.75 -8.21 -1.22
CA SER A 42 18.14 -7.95 -2.53
C SER A 42 16.61 -7.80 -2.45
N LEU A 43 15.94 -8.62 -1.63
CA LEU A 43 14.51 -8.50 -1.38
C LEU A 43 14.17 -7.18 -0.68
N ALA A 44 14.97 -6.76 0.30
CA ALA A 44 14.80 -5.47 0.96
C ALA A 44 14.95 -4.30 -0.03
N GLU A 45 15.94 -4.34 -0.91
CA GLU A 45 16.12 -3.31 -1.96
C GLU A 45 14.94 -3.27 -2.93
N THR A 46 14.44 -4.43 -3.36
CA THR A 46 13.26 -4.51 -4.24
C THR A 46 12.02 -3.95 -3.54
N ALA A 47 11.80 -4.32 -2.28
CA ALA A 47 10.68 -3.82 -1.49
C ALA A 47 10.75 -2.30 -1.29
N ARG A 48 11.95 -1.72 -1.13
CA ARG A 48 12.14 -0.27 -1.08
C ARG A 48 11.76 0.41 -2.40
N GLY A 49 12.06 -0.22 -3.53
CA GLY A 49 11.59 0.23 -4.83
C GLY A 49 10.07 0.33 -4.87
N SER A 50 9.39 -0.76 -4.52
CA SER A 50 7.92 -0.80 -4.47
C SER A 50 7.32 0.20 -3.47
N ALA A 51 8.00 0.44 -2.35
CA ALA A 51 7.55 1.42 -1.36
C ALA A 51 7.64 2.86 -1.90
N ARG A 52 8.69 3.18 -2.67
CA ARG A 52 8.79 4.49 -3.35
C ARG A 52 7.72 4.67 -4.41
N ASP A 53 7.47 3.65 -5.22
CA ASP A 53 6.37 3.68 -6.20
C ASP A 53 5.02 3.91 -5.50
N ALA A 54 4.81 3.30 -4.33
CA ALA A 54 3.62 3.54 -3.52
C ALA A 54 3.55 4.97 -2.95
N THR A 55 4.69 5.61 -2.65
CA THR A 55 4.72 7.04 -2.29
C THR A 55 4.25 7.90 -3.45
N ASP A 56 4.76 7.65 -4.66
CA ASP A 56 4.35 8.39 -5.86
C ASP A 56 2.84 8.23 -6.13
N ASP A 57 2.31 7.01 -6.00
CA ASP A 57 0.86 6.75 -6.13
C ASP A 57 0.02 7.53 -5.09
N VAL A 58 0.51 7.66 -3.85
CA VAL A 58 -0.16 8.43 -2.80
C VAL A 58 -0.14 9.93 -3.12
N ASP A 59 0.98 10.47 -3.58
CA ASP A 59 1.09 11.87 -4.00
C ASP A 59 0.14 12.18 -5.17
N GLU A 60 0.06 11.29 -6.17
CA GLU A 60 -0.89 11.42 -7.27
C GLU A 60 -2.35 11.40 -6.79
N ALA A 61 -2.67 10.53 -5.81
CA ALA A 61 -4.01 10.47 -5.22
C ALA A 61 -4.38 11.76 -4.48
N GLN A 62 -3.44 12.37 -3.74
CA GLN A 62 -3.65 13.66 -3.06
C GLN A 62 -3.89 14.79 -4.06
N VAL A 63 -3.12 14.84 -5.15
CA VAL A 63 -3.33 15.83 -6.23
C VAL A 63 -4.70 15.64 -6.87
N ALA A 64 -5.12 14.40 -7.12
CA ALA A 64 -6.43 14.09 -7.69
C ALA A 64 -7.59 14.48 -6.73
N ALA A 65 -7.43 14.24 -5.43
CA ALA A 65 -8.37 14.62 -4.39
C ALA A 65 -8.57 16.15 -4.33
N ALA A 66 -7.48 16.91 -4.28
CA ALA A 66 -7.53 18.38 -4.30
C ALA A 66 -8.16 18.93 -5.58
N ALA A 67 -7.90 18.29 -6.73
CA ALA A 67 -8.53 18.67 -7.99
C ALA A 67 -10.04 18.36 -8.01
N ALA A 68 -10.48 17.28 -7.35
CA ALA A 68 -11.89 16.95 -7.22
C ALA A 68 -12.62 17.92 -6.29
N GLU A 69 -12.01 18.29 -5.16
CA GLU A 69 -12.52 19.28 -4.22
C GLU A 69 -12.81 20.61 -4.93
N LYS A 70 -11.83 21.13 -5.69
CA LYS A 70 -12.00 22.37 -6.47
C LYS A 70 -13.14 22.29 -7.49
N LYS A 71 -13.37 21.13 -8.10
CA LYS A 71 -14.48 20.94 -9.05
C LYS A 71 -15.83 20.94 -8.32
N LEU A 72 -15.89 20.40 -7.11
CA LEU A 72 -17.10 20.40 -6.28
C LEU A 72 -17.41 21.79 -5.73
N GLU A 73 -16.40 22.59 -5.41
CA GLU A 73 -16.60 24.01 -5.10
C GLU A 73 -17.25 24.76 -6.27
N ALA A 74 -16.74 24.58 -7.49
CA ALA A 74 -17.35 25.17 -8.69
C ALA A 74 -18.77 24.64 -8.97
N LEU A 75 -19.03 23.37 -8.67
CA LEU A 75 -20.37 22.79 -8.75
C LEU A 75 -21.33 23.46 -7.76
N ARG A 76 -20.90 23.71 -6.51
CA ARG A 76 -21.70 24.41 -5.50
C ARG A 76 -22.05 25.84 -5.94
N GLU A 77 -21.10 26.56 -6.57
CA GLU A 77 -21.37 27.88 -7.14
C GLU A 77 -22.43 27.79 -8.26
N THR A 78 -22.29 26.81 -9.16
CA THR A 78 -23.26 26.59 -10.25
C THR A 78 -24.65 26.22 -9.71
N VAL A 79 -24.72 25.39 -8.68
CA VAL A 79 -25.96 25.01 -7.99
C VAL A 79 -26.65 26.24 -7.40
N THR A 80 -25.88 27.12 -6.76
CA THR A 80 -26.41 28.38 -6.19
C THR A 80 -26.98 29.29 -7.29
N GLU A 81 -26.31 29.40 -8.44
CA GLU A 81 -26.83 30.18 -9.57
C GLU A 81 -28.12 29.58 -10.14
N ILE A 82 -28.27 28.25 -10.11
CA ILE A 82 -29.51 27.58 -10.53
C ILE A 82 -30.63 27.89 -9.54
N ASP A 83 -30.38 27.86 -8.22
CA ASP A 83 -31.38 28.22 -7.21
C ASP A 83 -31.95 29.62 -7.47
N ASP A 84 -31.09 30.61 -7.73
CA ASP A 84 -31.50 31.99 -8.06
C ASP A 84 -32.38 32.05 -9.33
N ILE A 85 -32.06 31.24 -10.35
CA ILE A 85 -32.84 31.16 -11.59
C ILE A 85 -34.21 30.53 -11.30
N VAL A 86 -34.28 29.50 -10.48
CA VAL A 86 -35.53 28.80 -10.17
C VAL A 86 -36.45 29.69 -9.33
N GLU A 87 -35.91 30.43 -8.36
CA GLU A 87 -36.66 31.45 -7.61
C GLU A 87 -37.26 32.50 -8.57
N MET A 88 -36.47 33.00 -9.51
CA MET A 88 -36.95 33.93 -10.55
C MET A 88 -38.05 33.31 -11.43
N LEU A 89 -37.93 32.04 -11.82
CA LEU A 89 -38.96 31.34 -12.61
C LEU A 89 -40.27 31.22 -11.83
N ASN A 90 -40.20 30.90 -10.54
CA ASN A 90 -41.36 30.88 -9.65
C ASN A 90 -42.03 32.26 -9.58
N GLU A 91 -41.26 33.34 -9.40
CA GLU A 91 -41.79 34.71 -9.41
C GLU A 91 -42.47 35.07 -10.74
N ILE A 92 -41.86 34.72 -11.87
CA ILE A 92 -42.43 34.97 -13.21
C ILE A 92 -43.73 34.20 -13.40
N ALA A 93 -43.75 32.93 -12.99
CA ALA A 93 -44.93 32.09 -13.12
C ALA A 93 -46.08 32.60 -12.22
N ASP A 94 -45.79 33.01 -10.98
CA ASP A 94 -46.76 33.66 -10.09
C ASP A 94 -47.33 34.97 -10.66
N GLN A 95 -46.46 35.84 -11.20
CA GLN A 95 -46.91 37.07 -11.86
C GLN A 95 -47.78 36.78 -13.09
N THR A 96 -47.40 35.77 -13.87
CA THR A 96 -48.15 35.36 -15.06
C THR A 96 -49.52 34.79 -14.68
N ASN A 97 -49.58 33.95 -13.64
CA ASN A 97 -50.82 33.42 -13.07
C ASN A 97 -51.74 34.55 -12.59
N MET A 98 -51.19 35.53 -11.87
CA MET A 98 -51.93 36.71 -11.42
C MET A 98 -52.45 37.58 -12.57
N LEU A 99 -51.66 37.76 -13.63
CA LEU A 99 -52.08 38.48 -14.84
C LEU A 99 -53.19 37.74 -15.58
N ALA A 100 -53.07 36.42 -15.71
CA ALA A 100 -54.08 35.55 -16.31
C ALA A 100 -55.40 35.61 -15.53
N LEU A 101 -55.34 35.51 -14.20
CA LEU A 101 -56.51 35.64 -13.34
C LEU A 101 -57.22 36.99 -13.53
N ASN A 102 -56.47 38.09 -13.56
CA ASN A 102 -57.03 39.42 -13.81
C ASN A 102 -57.69 39.51 -15.20
N ALA A 103 -57.08 38.88 -16.21
CA ALA A 103 -57.64 38.83 -17.56
C ALA A 103 -58.93 37.99 -17.62
N SER A 104 -59.00 36.83 -16.96
CA SER A 104 -60.23 36.01 -16.86
C SER A 104 -61.35 36.78 -16.17
N ILE A 105 -61.06 37.55 -15.11
CA ILE A 105 -62.03 38.41 -14.42
C ILE A 105 -62.58 39.50 -15.35
N GLU A 106 -61.70 40.21 -16.07
CA GLU A 106 -62.14 41.27 -16.96
C GLU A 106 -62.89 40.72 -18.18
N ALA A 107 -62.49 39.56 -18.71
CA ALA A 107 -63.21 38.85 -19.76
C ALA A 107 -64.65 38.49 -19.35
N ALA A 108 -64.84 37.99 -18.12
CA ALA A 108 -66.16 37.72 -17.56
C ALA A 108 -67.02 38.98 -17.40
N ARG A 109 -66.39 40.14 -17.14
CA ARG A 109 -67.06 41.42 -16.97
C ARG A 109 -67.65 41.99 -18.26
N VAL A 110 -67.01 41.76 -19.41
CA VAL A 110 -67.48 42.22 -20.73
C VAL A 110 -68.54 41.29 -21.36
N GLY A 111 -68.85 40.15 -20.72
CA GLY A 111 -69.89 39.21 -21.16
C GLY A 111 -69.53 38.46 -22.45
N GLU A 112 -70.49 38.29 -23.38
CA GLU A 112 -70.31 37.52 -24.61
C GLU A 112 -69.11 37.97 -25.47
N ALA A 113 -68.81 39.27 -25.48
CA ALA A 113 -67.69 39.84 -26.22
C ALA A 113 -66.31 39.41 -25.69
N GLY A 114 -66.23 38.98 -24.42
CA GLY A 114 -65.00 38.53 -23.76
C GLY A 114 -64.75 37.03 -23.83
N SER A 115 -65.68 36.23 -24.38
CA SER A 115 -65.62 34.76 -24.36
C SER A 115 -64.32 34.18 -24.94
N GLY A 116 -63.82 34.71 -26.06
CA GLY A 116 -62.54 34.28 -26.64
C GLY A 116 -61.32 34.67 -25.80
N PHE A 117 -61.39 35.81 -25.10
CA PHE A 117 -60.33 36.24 -24.18
C PHE A 117 -60.31 35.41 -22.90
N ALA A 118 -61.46 34.96 -22.41
CA ALA A 118 -61.55 34.06 -21.25
C ALA A 118 -60.81 32.74 -21.51
N VAL A 119 -61.01 32.12 -22.68
CA VAL A 119 -60.32 30.87 -23.05
C VAL A 119 -58.80 31.06 -23.08
N VAL A 120 -58.31 32.17 -23.63
CA VAL A 120 -56.86 32.45 -23.66
C VAL A 120 -56.32 32.71 -22.25
N ALA A 121 -57.06 33.43 -21.41
CA ALA A 121 -56.63 33.71 -20.04
C ALA A 121 -56.55 32.42 -19.20
N ASP A 122 -57.51 31.50 -19.36
CA ASP A 122 -57.46 30.19 -18.69
C ASP A 122 -56.28 29.33 -19.19
N GLU A 123 -55.98 29.32 -20.49
CA GLU A 123 -54.80 28.61 -21.02
C GLU A 123 -53.47 29.20 -20.49
N VAL A 124 -53.37 30.53 -20.38
CA VAL A 124 -52.18 31.19 -19.80
C VAL A 124 -52.05 30.87 -18.31
N LYS A 125 -53.18 30.78 -17.60
CA LYS A 125 -53.21 30.37 -16.19
C LYS A 125 -52.68 28.95 -16.03
N ASP A 126 -53.17 28.01 -16.83
CA ASP A 126 -52.75 26.61 -16.79
C ASP A 126 -51.27 26.44 -17.16
N LEU A 127 -50.75 27.24 -18.10
CA LEU A 127 -49.32 27.27 -18.44
C LEU A 127 -48.46 27.82 -17.30
N ALA A 128 -48.94 28.83 -16.58
CA ALA A 128 -48.25 29.40 -15.43
C ALA A 128 -48.19 28.41 -14.26
N GLU A 129 -49.28 27.70 -13.97
CA GLU A 129 -49.31 26.63 -12.95
C GLU A 129 -48.37 25.47 -13.30
N GLN A 130 -48.37 25.03 -14.57
CA GLN A 130 -47.41 24.02 -15.04
C GLN A 130 -45.96 24.50 -14.92
N ALA A 131 -45.68 25.78 -15.18
CA ALA A 131 -44.34 26.33 -15.03
C ALA A 131 -43.86 26.31 -13.57
N GLN A 132 -44.74 26.60 -12.60
CA GLN A 132 -44.42 26.47 -11.16
C GLN A 132 -44.15 25.03 -10.74
N GLU A 133 -44.98 24.09 -11.21
CA GLU A 133 -44.77 22.67 -10.93
C GLU A 133 -43.40 22.21 -11.44
N ARG A 134 -43.03 22.61 -12.66
CA ARG A 134 -41.70 22.34 -13.23
C ARG A 134 -40.56 23.00 -12.46
N ALA A 135 -40.75 24.24 -12.03
CA ALA A 135 -39.75 24.93 -11.21
C ALA A 135 -39.51 24.17 -9.89
N THR A 136 -40.58 23.72 -9.23
CA THR A 136 -40.51 22.90 -8.00
C THR A 136 -39.78 21.57 -8.23
N GLU A 137 -40.02 20.90 -9.36
CA GLU A 137 -39.28 19.69 -9.74
C GLU A 137 -37.77 19.95 -9.91
N ILE A 138 -37.41 21.12 -10.46
CA ILE A 138 -36.01 21.54 -10.59
C ILE A 138 -35.39 21.81 -9.22
N GLU A 139 -36.07 22.53 -8.31
CA GLU A 139 -35.58 22.77 -6.94
C GLU A 139 -35.24 21.46 -6.23
N ALA A 140 -36.12 20.46 -6.32
CA ALA A 140 -35.89 19.15 -5.72
C ALA A 140 -34.64 18.45 -6.30
N THR A 141 -34.43 18.57 -7.62
CA THR A 141 -33.26 17.99 -8.29
C THR A 141 -31.97 18.72 -7.87
N VAL A 142 -32.03 20.05 -7.74
CA VAL A 142 -30.88 20.86 -7.34
C VAL A 142 -30.45 20.55 -5.91
N GLU A 143 -31.41 20.36 -5.00
CA GLU A 143 -31.14 19.97 -3.62
C GLU A 143 -30.49 18.56 -3.54
N GLU A 144 -30.93 17.62 -4.38
CA GLU A 144 -30.30 16.29 -4.48
C GLU A 144 -28.84 16.38 -4.98
N VAL A 145 -28.59 17.20 -6.01
CA VAL A 145 -27.24 17.46 -6.53
C VAL A 145 -26.36 18.09 -5.45
N ARG A 146 -26.89 19.05 -4.68
CA ARG A 146 -26.19 19.69 -3.57
C ARG A 146 -25.82 18.69 -2.49
N SER A 147 -26.76 17.87 -2.04
CA SER A 147 -26.52 16.82 -1.04
C SER A 147 -25.45 15.85 -1.52
N THR A 148 -25.52 15.43 -2.79
CA THR A 148 -24.51 14.52 -3.37
C THR A 148 -23.13 15.17 -3.42
N ALA A 149 -23.05 16.46 -3.74
CA ALA A 149 -21.79 17.20 -3.76
C ALA A 149 -21.17 17.30 -2.36
N ASP A 150 -21.99 17.57 -1.34
CA ASP A 150 -21.56 17.64 0.05
C ASP A 150 -21.05 16.28 0.56
N GLU A 151 -21.79 15.19 0.31
CA GLU A 151 -21.35 13.82 0.63
C GLU A 151 -20.04 13.44 -0.06
N THR A 152 -19.85 13.90 -1.30
CA THR A 152 -18.62 13.64 -2.05
C THR A 152 -17.42 14.36 -1.44
N ILE A 153 -17.62 15.56 -0.86
CA ILE A 153 -16.56 16.29 -0.17
C ILE A 153 -16.15 15.60 1.12
N ASP A 154 -17.10 15.13 1.92
CA ASP A 154 -16.80 14.34 3.13
C ASP A 154 -16.00 13.07 2.79
N GLN A 155 -16.29 12.44 1.64
CA GLN A 155 -15.52 11.30 1.13
C GLN A 155 -14.10 11.70 0.72
N ILE A 156 -13.92 12.88 0.12
CA ILE A 156 -12.59 13.40 -0.25
C ILE A 156 -11.75 13.68 1.00
N GLU A 157 -12.31 14.28 2.05
CA GLU A 157 -11.61 14.49 3.33
C GLU A 157 -11.17 13.16 3.97
N THR A 158 -12.02 12.13 3.85
CA THR A 158 -11.67 10.77 4.29
C THR A 158 -10.53 10.19 3.46
N VAL A 159 -10.53 10.40 2.15
CA VAL A 159 -9.42 9.97 1.27
C VAL A 159 -8.13 10.67 1.68
N ASP A 160 -8.16 11.99 1.89
CA ASP A 160 -7.00 12.80 2.27
C ASP A 160 -6.34 12.29 3.57
N THR A 161 -7.15 12.06 4.60
CA THR A 161 -6.70 11.49 5.89
C THR A 161 -6.08 10.11 5.72
N ARG A 162 -6.66 9.27 4.83
CA ARG A 162 -6.15 7.92 4.58
C ARG A 162 -4.86 7.94 3.78
N THR A 163 -4.71 8.86 2.82
CA THR A 163 -3.48 9.04 2.06
C THR A 163 -2.34 9.56 2.94
N ASP A 164 -2.61 10.48 3.86
CA ASP A 164 -1.60 10.93 4.85
C ASP A 164 -1.11 9.78 5.73
N THR A 165 -2.05 8.97 6.23
CA THR A 165 -1.71 7.79 7.04
C THR A 165 -0.92 6.76 6.24
N ALA A 166 -1.26 6.58 4.95
CA ALA A 166 -0.54 5.69 4.05
C ALA A 166 0.89 6.19 3.80
N ALA A 167 1.08 7.49 3.53
CA ALA A 167 2.40 8.09 3.34
C ALA A 167 3.31 7.89 4.56
N ALA A 168 2.78 8.12 5.77
CA ALA A 168 3.51 7.87 7.01
C ALA A 168 3.89 6.39 7.16
N SER A 169 2.95 5.47 6.91
CA SER A 169 3.20 4.03 7.01
C SER A 169 4.22 3.53 5.99
N ILE A 170 4.21 4.10 4.78
CA ILE A 170 5.20 3.80 3.73
C ILE A 170 6.58 4.29 4.15
N THR A 171 6.68 5.47 4.75
CA THR A 171 7.94 6.01 5.27
C THR A 171 8.53 5.08 6.33
N ASP A 172 7.72 4.68 7.32
CA ASP A 172 8.15 3.73 8.36
C ASP A 172 8.60 2.40 7.74
N ALA A 173 7.88 1.90 6.72
CA ALA A 173 8.25 0.67 6.02
C ALA A 173 9.59 0.80 5.27
N VAL A 174 9.89 1.96 4.68
CA VAL A 174 11.18 2.21 4.03
C VAL A 174 12.32 2.17 5.05
N ASP A 175 12.14 2.79 6.22
CA ASP A 175 13.12 2.79 7.30
C ASP A 175 13.36 1.36 7.84
N ASP A 176 12.31 0.58 8.05
CA ASP A 176 12.40 -0.83 8.46
C ASP A 176 13.16 -1.67 7.42
N LEU A 177 12.90 -1.44 6.12
CA LEU A 177 13.58 -2.14 5.04
C LEU A 177 15.06 -1.76 4.94
N ASP A 178 15.41 -0.51 5.22
CA ASP A 178 16.81 -0.08 5.32
C ASP A 178 17.53 -0.80 6.50
N GLY A 179 16.86 -0.93 7.64
CA GLY A 179 17.39 -1.72 8.77
C GLY A 179 17.56 -3.22 8.46
N ILE A 180 16.64 -3.80 7.69
CA ILE A 180 16.74 -5.20 7.24
C ILE A 180 17.93 -5.37 6.28
N ALA A 181 18.11 -4.46 5.33
CA ALA A 181 19.23 -4.52 4.39
C ALA A 181 20.58 -4.42 5.11
N GLU A 182 20.72 -3.49 6.06
CA GLU A 182 21.92 -3.35 6.89
C GLU A 182 22.20 -4.61 7.71
N SER A 183 21.16 -5.17 8.36
CA SER A 183 21.28 -6.39 9.16
C SER A 183 21.70 -7.59 8.31
N ALA A 184 21.20 -7.67 7.06
CA ALA A 184 21.56 -8.73 6.12
C ALA A 184 23.05 -8.64 5.71
N VAL A 185 23.54 -7.43 5.43
CA VAL A 185 24.97 -7.18 5.14
C VAL A 185 25.84 -7.58 6.33
N GLN A 186 25.51 -7.12 7.54
CA GLN A 186 26.26 -7.48 8.74
C GLN A 186 26.26 -8.99 9.01
N THR A 187 25.15 -9.66 8.72
CA THR A 187 25.06 -11.13 8.85
C THR A 187 25.98 -11.83 7.85
N SER A 188 26.04 -11.34 6.60
CA SER A 188 26.96 -11.85 5.58
C SER A 188 28.43 -11.71 6.01
N GLU A 189 28.82 -10.55 6.54
CA GLU A 189 30.17 -10.33 7.08
C GLU A 189 30.51 -11.30 8.22
N ASN A 190 29.60 -11.48 9.19
CA ASN A 190 29.80 -12.43 10.29
C ASN A 190 29.93 -13.89 9.79
N ILE A 191 29.25 -14.23 8.69
CA ILE A 191 29.32 -15.57 8.11
C ILE A 191 30.64 -15.79 7.37
N ASP A 192 31.20 -14.75 6.74
CA ASP A 192 32.54 -14.81 6.14
C ASP A 192 33.60 -15.10 7.22
N ASP A 193 33.51 -14.47 8.39
CA ASP A 193 34.38 -14.76 9.54
C ASP A 193 34.25 -16.22 10.03
N VAL A 194 33.03 -16.76 10.05
CA VAL A 194 32.77 -18.17 10.39
C VAL A 194 33.37 -19.10 9.34
N ALA A 195 33.24 -18.77 8.06
CA ALA A 195 33.81 -19.56 6.98
C ALA A 195 35.35 -19.59 7.04
N GLU A 196 35.99 -18.45 7.31
CA GLU A 196 37.44 -18.36 7.51
C GLU A 196 37.90 -19.20 8.72
N THR A 197 37.21 -19.08 9.86
CA THR A 197 37.51 -19.86 11.06
C THR A 197 37.33 -21.36 10.83
N THR A 198 36.27 -21.74 10.11
CA THR A 198 36.00 -23.15 9.76
C THR A 198 37.09 -23.72 8.86
N GLN A 199 37.59 -22.94 7.90
CA GLN A 199 38.71 -23.33 7.06
C GLN A 199 40.00 -23.51 7.89
N SER A 200 40.29 -22.61 8.83
CA SER A 200 41.43 -22.77 9.75
C SER A 200 41.33 -24.06 10.57
N TYR A 201 40.14 -24.39 11.08
CA TYR A 201 39.93 -25.66 11.78
C TYR A 201 40.11 -26.88 10.89
N ALA A 202 39.75 -26.78 9.60
CA ALA A 202 39.98 -27.87 8.65
C ALA A 202 41.48 -28.13 8.46
N ASP A 203 42.26 -27.06 8.34
CA ASP A 203 43.72 -27.13 8.19
C ASP A 203 44.39 -27.68 9.47
N ASP A 204 43.95 -27.26 10.65
CA ASP A 204 44.42 -27.78 11.94
C ASP A 204 44.08 -29.27 12.09
N LEU A 205 42.88 -29.68 11.69
CA LEU A 205 42.43 -31.08 11.75
C LEU A 205 43.28 -31.98 10.83
N ASP A 206 43.59 -31.54 9.61
CA ASP A 206 44.51 -32.24 8.70
C ASP A 206 45.93 -32.35 9.28
N GLY A 207 46.39 -31.30 9.99
CA GLY A 207 47.63 -31.34 10.76
C GLY A 207 47.63 -32.43 11.85
N ILE A 208 46.60 -32.44 12.70
CA ILE A 208 46.45 -33.45 13.77
C ILE A 208 46.34 -34.86 13.18
N ALA A 209 45.59 -35.03 12.09
CA ALA A 209 45.47 -36.32 11.43
C ALA A 209 46.82 -36.87 10.95
N ARG A 210 47.70 -36.01 10.41
CA ARG A 210 49.07 -36.37 10.04
C ARG A 210 49.90 -36.77 11.27
N ASP A 211 49.86 -35.97 12.33
CA ASP A 211 50.60 -36.26 13.57
C ASP A 211 50.17 -37.60 14.18
N VAL A 212 48.88 -37.94 14.12
CA VAL A 212 48.34 -39.23 14.58
C VAL A 212 48.83 -40.38 13.70
N ILE A 213 48.87 -40.22 12.38
CA ILE A 213 49.42 -41.24 11.45
C ILE A 213 50.92 -41.48 11.71
N ASP A 214 51.68 -40.41 11.95
CA ASP A 214 53.10 -40.50 12.27
C ASP A 214 53.32 -41.16 13.63
N ALA A 215 52.48 -40.87 14.63
CA ALA A 215 52.52 -41.52 15.95
C ALA A 215 52.19 -43.03 15.85
N ILE A 216 51.21 -43.41 15.03
CA ILE A 216 50.89 -44.82 14.75
C ILE A 216 52.10 -45.52 14.13
N SER A 217 52.74 -44.90 13.16
CA SER A 217 53.90 -45.46 12.46
C SER A 217 55.08 -45.67 13.42
N GLN A 218 55.39 -44.68 14.27
CA GLN A 218 56.42 -44.77 15.29
C GLN A 218 56.12 -45.84 16.35
N ALA A 219 54.86 -45.96 16.77
CA ALA A 219 54.44 -46.97 17.74
C ALA A 219 54.64 -48.39 17.19
N ASN A 220 54.30 -48.63 15.92
CA ASN A 220 54.51 -49.92 15.26
C ASN A 220 56.00 -50.26 15.13
N GLU A 221 56.86 -49.27 14.77
CA GLU A 221 58.30 -49.49 14.67
C GLU A 221 58.95 -49.82 16.02
N ILE A 222 58.48 -49.21 17.11
CA ILE A 222 58.93 -49.55 18.47
C ILE A 222 58.51 -50.97 18.83
N ASP A 223 57.26 -51.35 18.55
CA ASP A 223 56.72 -52.69 18.85
C ASP A 223 57.55 -53.79 18.18
N GLU A 224 57.85 -53.63 16.88
CA GLU A 224 58.71 -54.54 16.11
C GLU A 224 60.14 -54.67 16.69
N ARG A 225 60.64 -53.62 17.35
CA ARG A 225 61.97 -53.62 17.99
C ARG A 225 61.98 -54.19 19.40
N THR A 226 60.83 -54.28 20.07
CA THR A 226 60.71 -54.84 21.42
C THR A 226 60.24 -56.30 21.45
N ASP A 227 59.55 -56.77 20.42
CA ASP A 227 59.13 -58.17 20.27
C ASP A 227 60.15 -59.05 19.50
N GLY A 228 61.28 -58.48 19.07
CA GLY A 228 62.44 -59.18 18.50
C GLY A 228 63.58 -59.39 19.51
#